data_AF-A0A6M3JHZ4-F1
#
_entry.id   AF-A0A6M3JHZ4-F1
#
_cell.length_a   1.000
_cell.length_b   1.000
_cell.length_c   1.000
_cell.angle_alpha   90.00
_cell.angle_beta   90.00
_cell.angle_gamma   90.00
#
_symmetry.space_group_name_H-M   'P 1'
#
loop_
_entity.id
_entity.type
_entity.pdbx_description
1 polymer ?
#
loop_
_entity_poly.entity_id
_entity_poly.type
_entity_poly.pdbx_seq_one_letter_code
_entity_poly.pdbx_strand_id
1 'polypeptide(L)'
;MEMVMFNHFVKKLALFYERKAPQDGTMDLWFDVVEKIPSSELEAIFERIVKDNDSFPRNLTGAMWAIHYEILGQDRISTAKTYQPCPECNEGLLFLQKKNNAGIYTRFVFRCDTCKQRKENYPWGNKIILRREGYEDIPIAEGAETINSWEDLDNFINGFANLPF
;
A
#
# COMPACT_ATOMS: atom_id res chain seq x y z
N MET A 1 -14.94 2.57 -13.40
CA MET A 1 -15.92 3.67 -13.49
C MET A 1 -16.90 3.40 -14.63
N GLU A 2 -18.15 3.86 -14.55
CA GLU A 2 -19.11 3.74 -15.66
C GLU A 2 -19.00 4.90 -16.66
N MET A 3 -19.21 4.62 -17.95
CA MET A 3 -19.10 5.61 -19.04
C MET A 3 -20.04 6.82 -18.85
N VAL A 4 -21.24 6.61 -18.33
CA VAL A 4 -22.20 7.70 -18.06
C VAL A 4 -21.64 8.71 -17.05
N MET A 5 -20.94 8.22 -16.02
CA MET A 5 -20.31 9.06 -15.00
C MET A 5 -19.14 9.85 -15.59
N PHE A 6 -18.31 9.19 -16.41
CA PHE A 6 -17.22 9.86 -17.12
C PHE A 6 -17.74 10.95 -18.06
N ASN A 7 -18.80 10.66 -18.82
CA ASN A 7 -19.43 11.63 -19.71
C ASN A 7 -19.95 12.85 -18.96
N HIS A 8 -20.59 12.63 -17.81
CA HIS A 8 -21.04 13.72 -16.96
C HIS A 8 -19.86 14.56 -16.45
N PHE A 9 -18.80 13.91 -15.97
CA PHE A 9 -17.58 14.56 -15.49
C PHE A 9 -16.93 15.46 -16.55
N VAL A 10 -16.69 14.94 -17.77
CA VAL A 10 -16.04 15.73 -18.83
C VAL A 10 -16.95 16.88 -19.30
N LYS A 11 -18.27 16.68 -19.37
CA LYS A 11 -19.22 17.75 -19.72
C LYS A 11 -19.24 18.84 -18.65
N LYS A 12 -19.18 18.48 -17.36
CA LYS A 12 -19.07 19.42 -16.23
C LYS A 12 -17.78 20.24 -16.34
N LEU A 13 -16.63 19.62 -16.66
CA LEU A 13 -15.36 20.33 -16.91
C LEU A 13 -15.42 21.25 -18.12
N ALA A 14 -15.97 20.76 -19.24
CA ALA A 14 -16.10 21.55 -20.46
C ALA A 14 -16.97 22.79 -20.20
N LEU A 15 -18.06 22.64 -19.45
CA LEU A 15 -18.91 23.75 -19.03
C LEU A 15 -18.16 24.74 -18.14
N PHE A 16 -17.40 24.27 -17.14
CA PHE A 16 -16.63 25.13 -16.25
C PHE A 16 -15.64 26.03 -17.01
N TYR A 17 -14.94 25.48 -17.99
CA TYR A 17 -13.99 26.24 -18.81
C TYR A 17 -14.63 26.93 -20.02
N GLU A 18 -15.96 26.97 -20.10
CA GLU A 18 -16.73 27.57 -21.21
C GLU A 18 -16.32 27.02 -22.59
N ARG A 19 -16.02 25.72 -22.66
CA ARG A 19 -15.61 25.03 -23.90
C ARG A 19 -16.68 24.07 -24.40
N LYS A 20 -16.66 23.83 -25.71
CA LYS A 20 -17.42 22.75 -26.33
C LYS A 20 -16.93 21.39 -25.81
N ALA A 21 -17.87 20.55 -25.40
CA ALA A 21 -17.56 19.19 -24.99
C ALA A 21 -16.92 18.39 -26.15
N PRO A 22 -16.02 17.43 -25.86
CA PRO A 22 -15.46 16.54 -26.87
C PRO A 22 -16.55 15.73 -27.58
N GLN A 23 -16.23 15.25 -28.79
CA GLN A 23 -17.12 14.35 -29.53
C GLN A 23 -17.17 12.97 -28.86
N ASP A 24 -18.28 12.24 -29.05
CA ASP A 24 -18.49 10.93 -28.43
C ASP A 24 -17.33 9.96 -28.67
N GLY A 25 -16.82 9.86 -29.91
CA GLY A 25 -15.67 9.01 -30.21
C GLY A 25 -14.36 9.42 -29.50
N THR A 26 -14.18 10.70 -29.18
CA THR A 26 -13.06 11.15 -28.32
C THR A 26 -13.28 10.78 -26.87
N MET A 27 -14.54 10.84 -26.40
CA MET A 27 -14.91 10.46 -25.04
C MET A 27 -14.69 8.97 -24.81
N ASP A 28 -15.05 8.12 -25.77
CA ASP A 28 -14.81 6.67 -25.72
C ASP A 28 -13.31 6.38 -25.56
N LEU A 29 -12.48 6.96 -26.42
CA LEU A 29 -11.01 6.80 -26.36
C LEU A 29 -10.41 7.29 -25.04
N TRP A 30 -10.93 8.39 -24.49
CA TRP A 30 -10.45 8.87 -23.19
C TRP A 30 -10.90 7.96 -22.06
N PHE A 31 -12.14 7.46 -22.11
CA PHE A 31 -12.70 6.55 -21.12
C PHE A 31 -11.88 5.26 -21.03
N ASP A 32 -11.51 4.64 -22.15
CA ASP A 32 -10.68 3.44 -22.20
C ASP A 32 -9.35 3.61 -21.43
N VAL A 33 -8.82 4.82 -21.38
CA VAL A 33 -7.58 5.14 -20.66
C VAL A 33 -7.80 5.30 -19.16
N VAL A 34 -8.96 5.79 -18.72
CA VAL A 34 -9.26 6.15 -17.32
C VAL A 34 -10.31 5.27 -16.66
N GLU A 35 -10.82 4.23 -17.33
CA GLU A 35 -11.90 3.37 -16.83
C GLU A 35 -11.60 2.74 -15.46
N LYS A 36 -10.31 2.56 -15.15
CA LYS A 36 -9.80 1.97 -13.91
C LYS A 36 -9.83 2.94 -12.72
N ILE A 37 -9.99 4.24 -12.96
CA ILE A 37 -10.15 5.22 -11.88
C ILE A 37 -11.51 4.99 -11.21
N PRO A 38 -11.59 4.90 -9.86
CA PRO A 38 -12.85 4.75 -9.16
C PRO A 38 -13.77 5.97 -9.37
N SER A 39 -15.06 5.73 -9.60
CA SER A 39 -16.04 6.82 -9.78
C SER A 39 -16.20 7.68 -8.53
N SER A 40 -15.89 7.15 -7.34
CA SER A 40 -15.88 7.88 -6.07
C SER A 40 -14.88 9.02 -6.02
N GLU A 41 -13.85 9.00 -6.88
CA GLU A 41 -12.78 10.00 -6.89
C GLU A 41 -13.03 11.15 -7.87
N LEU A 42 -14.03 11.03 -8.75
CA LEU A 42 -14.26 12.00 -9.82
C LEU A 42 -14.51 13.43 -9.33
N GLU A 43 -15.19 13.60 -8.20
CA GLU A 43 -15.44 14.93 -7.65
C GLU A 43 -14.13 15.57 -7.13
N ALA A 44 -13.30 14.80 -6.42
CA ALA A 44 -11.99 15.28 -5.97
C ALA A 44 -11.06 15.60 -7.16
N ILE A 45 -11.09 14.77 -8.20
CA ILE A 45 -10.34 15.01 -9.44
C ILE A 45 -10.83 16.28 -10.14
N PHE A 46 -12.15 16.49 -10.20
CA PHE A 46 -12.75 17.70 -10.77
C PHE A 46 -12.25 18.96 -10.04
N GLU A 47 -12.36 18.97 -8.70
CA GLU A 47 -11.94 20.09 -7.86
C GLU A 47 -10.45 20.40 -8.04
N ARG A 48 -9.60 19.37 -8.08
CA ARG A 48 -8.16 19.50 -8.32
C ARG A 48 -7.85 20.07 -9.70
N ILE A 49 -8.48 19.58 -10.75
CA ILE A 49 -8.27 20.09 -12.12
C ILE A 49 -8.62 21.58 -12.18
N VAL A 50 -9.79 21.95 -11.66
CA VAL A 50 -10.28 23.32 -11.66
C VAL A 50 -9.36 24.26 -10.84
N LYS A 51 -8.87 23.77 -9.71
CA LYS A 51 -7.98 24.55 -8.84
C LYS A 51 -6.58 24.74 -9.41
N ASP A 52 -6.03 23.69 -10.02
CA ASP A 52 -4.62 23.65 -10.41
C ASP A 52 -4.38 24.06 -11.87
N ASN A 53 -5.45 24.25 -12.67
CA ASN A 53 -5.35 24.63 -14.07
C ASN A 53 -6.24 25.83 -14.41
N ASP A 54 -5.61 26.91 -14.90
CA ASP A 54 -6.32 28.10 -15.40
C ASP A 54 -7.10 27.84 -16.71
N SER A 55 -6.87 26.70 -17.36
CA SER A 55 -7.52 26.34 -18.62
C SER A 55 -7.76 24.84 -18.72
N PHE A 56 -8.68 24.45 -19.62
CA PHE A 56 -8.98 23.04 -19.86
C PHE A 56 -7.69 22.24 -20.18
N PRO A 57 -7.38 21.16 -19.43
CA PRO A 57 -6.13 20.43 -19.59
C PRO A 57 -5.90 19.95 -21.02
N ARG A 58 -4.70 20.20 -21.57
CA ARG A 58 -4.32 19.67 -22.89
C ARG A 58 -4.33 18.14 -22.93
N ASN A 59 -4.02 17.51 -21.79
CA ASN A 59 -4.09 16.06 -21.60
C ASN A 59 -4.94 15.76 -20.36
N LEU A 60 -6.25 15.65 -20.55
CA LEU A 60 -7.20 15.41 -19.46
C LEU A 60 -6.95 14.06 -18.77
N THR A 61 -6.77 12.99 -19.54
CA THR A 61 -6.58 11.64 -18.99
C THR A 61 -5.29 11.55 -18.16
N GLY A 62 -4.21 12.20 -18.62
CA GLY A 62 -2.97 12.32 -17.84
C GLY A 62 -3.16 13.09 -16.53
N ALA A 63 -3.91 14.19 -16.54
CA ALA A 63 -4.22 14.95 -15.33
C ALA A 63 -5.04 14.13 -14.33
N MET A 64 -6.05 13.39 -14.80
CA MET A 64 -6.84 12.49 -13.96
C MET A 64 -5.98 11.43 -13.27
N TRP A 65 -5.09 10.77 -14.03
CA TRP A 65 -4.18 9.77 -13.47
C TRP A 65 -3.19 10.36 -12.47
N ALA A 66 -2.64 11.55 -12.73
CA ALA A 66 -1.74 12.21 -11.80
C ALA A 66 -2.43 12.45 -10.44
N ILE A 67 -3.65 12.99 -10.46
CA ILE A 67 -4.41 13.25 -9.24
C ILE A 67 -4.82 11.95 -8.53
N HIS A 68 -5.24 10.93 -9.27
CA HIS A 68 -5.55 9.61 -8.72
C HIS A 68 -4.35 9.03 -7.94
N TYR A 69 -3.14 9.09 -8.53
CA TYR A 69 -1.94 8.60 -7.86
C TYR A 69 -1.55 9.43 -6.64
N GLU A 70 -1.82 10.73 -6.64
CA GLU A 70 -1.63 11.56 -5.45
C GLU A 70 -2.60 11.20 -4.32
N ILE A 71 -3.87 10.93 -4.64
CA ILE A 71 -4.88 10.46 -3.66
C ILE A 71 -4.40 9.15 -3.04
N LEU A 72 -3.98 8.18 -3.86
CA LEU A 72 -3.40 6.92 -3.37
C LEU A 72 -2.12 7.14 -2.53
N GLY A 73 -1.29 8.11 -2.91
CA GLY A 73 -0.08 8.48 -2.16
C GLY A 73 -0.40 9.10 -0.80
N GLN A 74 -1.42 9.97 -0.73
CA GLN A 74 -1.90 10.56 0.53
C GLN A 74 -2.50 9.51 1.45
N ASP A 75 -3.21 8.52 0.92
CA ASP A 75 -3.72 7.39 1.71
C ASP A 75 -2.59 6.54 2.31
N ARG A 76 -1.47 6.38 1.59
CA ARG A 76 -0.27 5.72 2.11
C ARG A 76 0.44 6.56 3.19
N ILE A 77 0.48 7.88 3.03
CA ILE A 77 1.09 8.79 4.01
C ILE A 77 0.19 8.95 5.25
N SER A 78 -1.14 8.94 5.09
CA SER A 78 -2.08 9.02 6.20
C SER A 78 -2.06 7.73 7.03
N THR A 79 -1.94 6.55 6.39
CA THR A 79 -1.67 5.29 7.09
C THR A 79 -0.30 5.29 7.77
N ALA A 80 0.74 5.86 7.16
CA ALA A 80 2.04 6.03 7.81
C ALA A 80 1.96 6.92 9.08
N LYS A 81 1.11 7.96 9.07
CA LYS A 81 0.90 8.87 10.22
C LYS A 81 0.05 8.28 11.36
N THR A 82 -0.57 7.12 11.17
CA THR A 82 -1.40 6.45 12.20
C THR A 82 -0.74 5.24 12.84
N TYR A 83 0.50 4.89 12.47
CA TYR A 83 1.24 3.85 13.17
C TYR A 83 1.64 4.32 14.57
N GLN A 84 0.90 3.85 15.56
CA GLN A 84 1.30 3.93 16.95
C GLN A 84 2.41 2.90 17.21
N PRO A 85 3.54 3.33 17.81
CA PRO A 85 4.58 2.40 18.21
C PRO A 85 3.99 1.39 19.19
N CYS A 86 4.04 0.11 18.83
CA CYS A 86 3.57 -0.97 19.66
C CYS A 86 4.77 -1.81 20.08
N PRO A 87 5.06 -1.96 21.38
CA PRO A 87 6.27 -2.64 21.87
C PRO A 87 6.28 -4.14 21.55
N GLU A 88 5.12 -4.72 21.24
CA GLU A 88 4.96 -6.15 21.04
C GLU A 88 5.11 -6.57 19.57
N CYS A 89 5.06 -5.65 18.61
CA CYS A 89 4.99 -6.00 17.19
C CYS A 89 5.79 -5.05 16.29
N ASN A 90 6.16 -5.52 15.10
CA ASN A 90 6.75 -4.69 14.07
C ASN A 90 5.63 -4.14 13.18
N GLU A 91 5.27 -2.87 13.35
CA GLU A 91 4.22 -2.19 12.57
C GLU A 91 2.89 -2.98 12.51
N GLY A 92 2.47 -3.54 13.65
CA GLY A 92 1.23 -4.31 13.75
C GLY A 92 1.30 -5.75 13.25
N LEU A 93 2.49 -6.25 12.87
CA LEU A 93 2.72 -7.65 12.52
C LEU A 93 3.63 -8.36 13.52
N LEU A 94 3.34 -9.63 13.76
CA LEU A 94 4.13 -10.55 14.57
C LEU A 94 4.73 -11.60 13.64
N PHE A 95 6.06 -11.64 13.57
CA PHE A 95 6.81 -12.65 12.83
C PHE A 95 7.36 -13.66 13.82
N LEU A 96 6.83 -14.88 13.78
CA LEU A 96 7.17 -15.92 14.73
C LEU A 96 7.52 -17.22 14.00
N GLN A 97 8.20 -18.12 14.67
CA GLN A 97 8.41 -19.49 14.20
C GLN A 97 7.93 -20.50 15.23
N LYS A 98 7.59 -21.71 14.79
CA LYS A 98 7.22 -22.82 15.67
C LYS A 98 7.83 -24.10 15.15
N LYS A 99 8.43 -24.86 16.07
CA LYS A 99 9.04 -26.17 15.78
C LYS A 99 7.95 -27.23 15.65
N ASN A 100 7.98 -27.99 14.56
CA ASN A 100 7.08 -29.14 14.40
C ASN A 100 7.66 -30.40 15.08
N ASN A 101 6.89 -31.50 15.11
CA ASN A 101 7.30 -32.76 15.73
C ASN A 101 8.56 -33.39 15.08
N ALA A 102 8.87 -33.03 13.83
CA ALA A 102 10.07 -33.46 13.12
C ALA A 102 11.29 -32.56 13.39
N GLY A 103 11.14 -31.55 14.26
CA GLY A 103 12.20 -30.62 14.63
C GLY A 103 12.43 -29.48 13.64
N ILE A 104 11.56 -29.32 12.62
CA ILE A 104 11.67 -28.29 11.59
C ILE A 104 10.89 -27.04 12.03
N TYR A 105 11.52 -25.87 11.90
CA TYR A 105 10.88 -24.58 12.16
C TYR A 105 10.04 -24.12 10.97
N THR A 106 8.77 -23.82 11.24
CA THR A 106 7.87 -23.17 10.27
C THR A 106 7.65 -21.72 10.68
N ARG A 107 7.70 -20.79 9.72
CA ARG A 107 7.49 -19.35 9.96
C ARG A 107 6.01 -18.99 9.81
N PHE A 108 5.56 -18.08 10.65
CA PHE A 108 4.18 -17.63 10.72
C PHE A 108 4.13 -16.11 10.83
N VAL A 109 3.07 -15.54 10.26
CA VAL A 109 2.77 -14.11 10.34
C VAL A 109 1.39 -13.95 10.95
N PHE A 110 1.31 -13.13 12.00
CA PHE A 110 0.05 -12.77 12.65
C PHE A 110 -0.11 -11.25 12.65
N ARG A 111 -1.35 -10.78 12.63
CA ARG A 111 -1.68 -9.40 13.00
C ARG A 111 -1.68 -9.26 14.51
N CYS A 112 -1.09 -8.18 15.01
CA CYS A 112 -1.05 -7.88 16.43
C CYS A 112 -2.44 -7.55 16.97
N ASP A 113 -2.98 -8.44 17.82
CA ASP A 113 -4.28 -8.23 18.48
C ASP A 113 -4.24 -7.10 19.52
N THR A 114 -3.06 -6.68 19.97
CA THR A 114 -2.91 -5.56 20.91
C THR A 114 -3.15 -4.21 20.24
N CYS A 115 -2.50 -3.94 19.10
CA CYS A 115 -2.59 -2.63 18.46
C CYS A 115 -3.62 -2.56 17.32
N LYS A 116 -4.00 -3.71 16.74
CA LYS A 116 -5.04 -3.82 15.70
C LYS A 116 -4.87 -2.89 14.48
N GLN A 117 -3.63 -2.51 14.17
CA GLN A 117 -3.34 -1.48 13.15
C GLN A 117 -3.36 -2.02 11.71
N ARG A 118 -3.21 -3.34 11.53
CA ARG A 118 -3.10 -4.00 10.22
C ARG A 118 -4.43 -4.60 9.78
N LYS A 119 -4.75 -4.48 8.48
CA LYS A 119 -6.03 -4.91 7.88
C LYS A 119 -5.88 -6.11 6.93
N GLU A 120 -4.66 -6.59 6.73
CA GLU A 120 -4.34 -7.71 5.86
C GLU A 120 -5.00 -9.01 6.33
N ASN A 121 -5.11 -9.97 5.41
CA ASN A 121 -5.75 -11.27 5.68
C ASN A 121 -4.80 -12.27 6.38
N TYR A 122 -4.17 -11.84 7.47
CA TYR A 122 -3.43 -12.72 8.39
C TYR A 122 -4.27 -12.97 9.65
N PRO A 123 -4.09 -14.10 10.34
CA PRO A 123 -4.76 -14.36 11.62
C PRO A 123 -4.36 -13.33 12.68
N TRP A 124 -5.27 -13.00 13.60
CA TRP A 124 -4.95 -12.19 14.77
C TRP A 124 -4.15 -13.01 15.79
N GLY A 125 -3.22 -12.36 16.48
CA GLY A 125 -2.32 -12.99 17.43
C GLY A 125 -1.95 -12.08 18.58
N ASN A 126 -2.01 -12.61 19.80
CA ASN A 126 -1.44 -11.99 20.98
C ASN A 126 -0.09 -12.66 21.30
N LYS A 127 0.99 -11.88 21.36
CA LYS A 127 2.36 -12.40 21.48
C LYS A 127 2.58 -13.27 22.73
N ILE A 128 1.96 -12.91 23.85
CA ILE A 128 2.05 -13.66 25.11
C ILE A 128 1.36 -15.03 24.96
N ILE A 129 0.19 -15.07 24.32
CA ILE A 129 -0.55 -16.31 24.08
C ILE A 129 0.21 -17.21 23.11
N LEU A 130 0.67 -16.65 21.99
CA LEU A 130 1.43 -17.40 20.98
C LEU A 130 2.71 -17.99 21.57
N ARG A 131 3.42 -17.27 22.44
CA ARG A 131 4.59 -17.83 23.15
C ARG A 131 4.23 -19.04 24.03
N ARG A 132 3.08 -19.02 24.71
CA ARG A 132 2.58 -20.17 25.48
C ARG A 132 2.19 -21.35 24.60
N GLU A 133 1.79 -21.09 23.36
CA GLU A 133 1.49 -22.12 22.35
C GLU A 133 2.73 -22.68 21.65
N GLY A 134 3.94 -22.27 22.06
CA GLY A 134 5.20 -22.74 21.51
C GLY A 134 5.66 -22.00 20.25
N TYR A 135 5.10 -20.82 19.97
CA TYR A 135 5.70 -19.90 19.00
C TYR A 135 6.84 -19.13 19.66
N GLU A 136 7.93 -18.93 18.94
CA GLU A 136 9.08 -18.16 19.36
C GLU A 136 9.35 -17.03 18.36
N ASP A 137 9.94 -15.94 18.84
CA ASP A 137 10.38 -14.87 17.95
C ASP A 137 11.40 -15.42 16.97
N ILE A 138 11.33 -14.96 15.71
CA ILE A 138 12.39 -15.27 14.76
C ILE A 138 13.67 -14.63 15.31
N PRO A 139 14.74 -15.39 15.56
CA PRO A 139 15.99 -14.81 16.01
C PRO A 139 16.43 -13.77 14.98
N ILE A 140 16.48 -12.52 15.40
CA ILE A 140 17.32 -11.53 14.72
C ILE A 140 18.71 -12.07 14.99
N ALA A 141 19.38 -12.55 13.95
CA ALA A 141 20.74 -13.04 14.13
C ALA A 141 21.56 -11.88 14.74
N GLU A 142 22.13 -12.09 15.92
CA GLU A 142 22.96 -11.09 16.61
C GLU A 142 24.05 -10.59 15.64
N GLY A 143 24.19 -9.27 15.49
CA GLY A 143 25.11 -8.67 14.51
C GLY A 143 24.48 -8.23 13.19
N ALA A 144 23.22 -8.62 12.90
CA ALA A 144 22.51 -8.12 11.71
C ALA A 144 22.32 -6.59 11.71
N GLU A 145 22.30 -5.99 12.90
CA GLU A 145 22.24 -4.53 13.10
C GLU A 145 23.52 -3.77 12.70
N THR A 146 24.61 -4.49 12.43
CA THR A 146 25.89 -3.90 11.96
C THR A 146 26.13 -4.08 10.47
N ILE A 147 25.21 -4.73 9.74
CA ILE A 147 25.32 -4.99 8.31
C ILE A 147 25.01 -3.70 7.55
N ASN A 148 26.05 -3.10 6.97
CA ASN A 148 25.94 -1.85 6.21
C ASN A 148 26.21 -2.03 4.71
N SER A 149 26.54 -3.25 4.27
CA SER A 149 26.84 -3.56 2.87
C SER A 149 26.36 -4.97 2.46
N TRP A 150 26.27 -5.20 1.14
CA TRP A 150 25.94 -6.50 0.58
C TRP A 150 27.00 -7.57 0.87
N GLU A 151 28.28 -7.19 0.93
CA GLU A 151 29.38 -8.08 1.30
C GLU A 151 29.30 -8.50 2.78
N ASP A 152 28.94 -7.58 3.67
CA ASP A 152 28.70 -7.89 5.09
C ASP A 152 27.52 -8.85 5.27
N LEU A 153 26.46 -8.66 4.47
CA LEU A 153 25.30 -9.55 4.48
C LEU A 153 25.66 -10.96 4.02
N ASP A 154 26.41 -11.09 2.93
CA ASP A 154 26.87 -12.38 2.42
C ASP A 154 27.80 -13.08 3.42
N ASN A 155 28.74 -12.35 4.03
CA ASN A 155 29.63 -12.90 5.06
C ASN A 155 28.87 -13.34 6.31
N PHE A 156 27.87 -12.57 6.73
CA PHE A 156 27.02 -12.89 7.86
C PHE A 156 26.20 -14.16 7.62
N ILE A 157 25.53 -14.26 6.47
CA ILE A 157 24.74 -15.43 6.08
C ILE A 157 25.62 -16.69 5.98
N ASN A 158 26.81 -16.57 5.37
CA ASN A 158 27.73 -17.69 5.20
C ASN A 158 28.49 -18.06 6.49
N GLY A 159 28.61 -17.14 7.45
CA GLY A 159 29.23 -17.39 8.76
C GLY A 159 28.40 -18.32 9.66
N PHE A 160 27.07 -18.23 9.60
CA PHE A 160 26.18 -19.13 10.35
C PHE A 160 26.11 -20.55 9.78
N ALA A 161 26.50 -20.76 8.52
CA ALA A 161 26.50 -22.08 7.89
C ALA A 161 27.61 -23.02 8.40
N ASN A 162 28.60 -22.51 9.16
CA ASN A 162 29.78 -23.25 9.62
C ASN A 162 29.84 -23.51 11.13
N LEU A 163 28.76 -23.27 11.88
CA LEU A 163 28.72 -23.63 13.30
C LEU A 163 28.33 -25.11 13.44
N PRO A 164 29.14 -25.97 14.08
CA PRO A 164 28.75 -27.34 14.36
C PRO A 164 27.64 -27.32 15.41
N PHE A 165 26.49 -27.91 15.06
CA PHE A 165 25.36 -28.16 15.96
C PHE A 165 25.71 -29.18 17.05
#